data_AF-A0A448YL95-F1
#
_entry.id   AF-A0A448YL95-F1
#
_cell.length_a   1.000
_cell.length_b   1.000
_cell.length_c   1.000
_cell.angle_alpha   90.00
_cell.angle_beta   90.00
_cell.angle_gamma   90.00
#
_symmetry.space_group_name_H-M   'P 1'
#
loop_
_entity.id
_entity.type
_entity.pdbx_description
1 polymer ?
#
loop_
_entity_poly.entity_id
_entity_poly.type
_entity_poly.pdbx_seq_one_letter_code
_entity_poly.pdbx_strand_id
1 'polypeptide(L)'
;MVLTSQASSQMKSRDLVNKYKRQGHFDSKRRQLLEEFQEGSSGVKDKLDELLVKLIDLKTEKNPELLVENRGKLVALIQASLTKERMYSGPTQEGITDYSGLKSDNGRTNTGKDNTEEENEIIKEINRLLNGYVSDVVTNNEGLNKELEDSLNELAGSADINAKLPPA
;
A
#
# COMPACT_ATOMS: atom_id res chain seq x y z
N MET A 1 -17.35 -24.75 -47.53
CA MET A 1 -18.08 -23.85 -46.60
C MET A 1 -17.05 -23.34 -45.60
N VAL A 2 -16.91 -22.03 -45.50
CA VAL A 2 -15.76 -21.30 -44.95
C VAL A 2 -15.77 -21.31 -43.41
N LEU A 3 -14.57 -21.45 -42.83
CA LEU A 3 -14.24 -21.29 -41.42
C LEU A 3 -14.53 -19.86 -40.93
N THR A 4 -15.26 -19.72 -39.83
CA THR A 4 -15.26 -18.53 -38.97
C THR A 4 -15.34 -19.01 -37.52
N SER A 5 -14.20 -19.18 -36.83
CA SER A 5 -13.54 -18.13 -36.04
C SER A 5 -14.39 -17.71 -34.81
N GLN A 6 -14.62 -18.64 -33.89
CA GLN A 6 -14.85 -18.28 -32.48
C GLN A 6 -13.50 -17.97 -31.84
N ALA A 7 -13.09 -16.70 -31.92
CA ALA A 7 -12.07 -16.12 -31.07
C ALA A 7 -12.72 -14.98 -30.30
N SER A 8 -13.56 -15.33 -29.30
CA SER A 8 -14.05 -14.37 -28.32
C SER A 8 -12.86 -13.87 -27.52
N SER A 9 -12.60 -12.56 -27.63
CA SER A 9 -11.42 -11.89 -27.11
C SER A 9 -11.50 -11.77 -25.59
N GLN A 10 -10.89 -12.71 -24.85
CA GLN A 10 -10.59 -12.49 -23.44
C GLN A 10 -9.60 -11.32 -23.36
N MET A 11 -10.00 -10.18 -22.79
CA MET A 11 -9.06 -9.13 -22.42
C MET A 11 -7.96 -9.76 -21.56
N LYS A 12 -6.69 -9.55 -21.93
CA LYS A 12 -5.57 -10.03 -21.13
C LYS A 12 -5.60 -9.34 -19.77
N SER A 13 -5.31 -10.07 -18.69
CA SER A 13 -5.32 -9.56 -17.30
C SER A 13 -4.63 -8.19 -17.15
N ARG A 14 -3.48 -7.97 -17.83
CA ARG A 14 -2.78 -6.67 -17.81
C ARG A 14 -3.61 -5.51 -18.37
N ASP A 15 -4.39 -5.74 -19.42
CA ASP A 15 -5.20 -4.70 -20.05
C ASP A 15 -6.38 -4.31 -19.15
N LEU A 16 -6.95 -5.29 -18.45
CA LEU A 16 -8.02 -5.07 -17.48
C LEU A 16 -7.51 -4.28 -16.26
N VAL A 17 -6.33 -4.64 -15.73
CA VAL A 17 -5.66 -3.89 -14.65
C VAL A 17 -5.39 -2.44 -15.08
N ASN A 18 -4.88 -2.24 -16.30
CA ASN A 18 -4.62 -0.90 -16.83
C ASN A 18 -5.90 -0.08 -16.97
N LYS A 19 -7.00 -0.70 -17.44
CA LYS A 19 -8.31 -0.05 -17.56
C LYS A 19 -8.87 0.33 -16.19
N TYR A 20 -8.84 -0.59 -15.24
CA TYR A 20 -9.27 -0.38 -13.85
C TYR A 20 -8.52 0.79 -13.19
N LYS A 21 -7.19 0.84 -13.36
CA LYS A 21 -6.36 1.96 -12.89
C LYS A 21 -6.68 3.27 -13.60
N ARG A 22 -6.77 3.27 -14.93
CA ARG A 22 -7.04 4.48 -15.74
C ARG A 22 -8.37 5.13 -15.43
N GLN A 23 -9.38 4.34 -15.06
CA GLN A 23 -10.69 4.85 -14.67
C GLN A 23 -10.75 5.32 -13.21
N GLY A 24 -9.65 5.25 -12.47
CA GLY A 24 -9.55 5.77 -11.10
C GLY A 24 -10.10 4.84 -10.02
N HIS A 25 -10.59 3.63 -10.37
CA HIS A 25 -11.14 2.69 -9.39
C HIS A 25 -10.09 2.29 -8.35
N PHE A 26 -8.83 2.11 -8.75
CA PHE A 26 -7.74 1.82 -7.83
C PHE A 26 -7.52 2.94 -6.81
N ASP A 27 -7.45 4.19 -7.26
CA ASP A 27 -7.25 5.34 -6.38
C ASP A 27 -8.45 5.56 -5.45
N SER A 28 -9.67 5.38 -5.98
CA SER A 28 -10.90 5.44 -5.20
C SER A 28 -10.89 4.40 -4.08
N LYS A 29 -10.55 3.15 -4.41
CA LYS A 29 -10.55 2.08 -3.41
C LYS A 29 -9.45 2.24 -2.38
N ARG A 30 -8.26 2.69 -2.79
CA ARG A 30 -7.18 3.04 -1.85
C ARG A 30 -7.64 4.10 -0.86
N ARG A 31 -8.34 5.14 -1.33
CA ARG A 31 -8.85 6.21 -0.46
C ARG A 31 -9.89 5.68 0.52
N GLN A 32 -10.87 4.92 0.04
CA GLN A 32 -11.89 4.32 0.89
C GLN A 32 -11.28 3.46 2.01
N LEU A 33 -10.34 2.57 1.67
CA LEU A 33 -9.67 1.73 2.66
C LEU A 33 -8.88 2.53 3.70
N LEU A 34 -8.33 3.68 3.30
CA LEU A 34 -7.63 4.58 4.22
C LEU A 34 -8.62 5.32 5.14
N GLU A 35 -9.74 5.78 4.61
CA GLU A 35 -10.82 6.41 5.40
C GLU A 35 -11.39 5.41 6.41
N GLU A 36 -11.68 4.17 5.99
CA GLU A 36 -12.12 3.09 6.87
C GLU A 36 -11.10 2.77 7.96
N PHE A 37 -9.80 2.83 7.65
CA PHE A 37 -8.75 2.67 8.67
C PHE A 37 -8.74 3.84 9.67
N GLN A 38 -8.97 5.06 9.21
CA GLN A 38 -8.95 6.27 10.05
C GLN A 38 -10.17 6.39 10.96
N GLU A 39 -11.34 6.00 10.44
CA GLU A 39 -12.63 6.12 11.11
C GLU A 39 -13.03 4.83 11.87
N GLY A 40 -12.39 3.70 11.53
CA GLY A 40 -12.74 2.39 12.04
C GLY A 40 -12.45 2.20 13.52
N SER A 41 -13.39 1.56 14.22
CA SER A 41 -13.30 1.24 15.66
C SER A 41 -12.46 0.00 15.97
N SER A 42 -11.59 -0.46 15.05
CA SER A 42 -10.88 -1.74 15.20
C SER A 42 -9.82 -1.73 16.31
N GLY A 43 -9.58 -0.58 16.96
CA GLY A 43 -8.54 -0.38 17.97
C GLY A 43 -7.11 -0.44 17.40
N VAL A 44 -6.94 -0.87 16.15
CA VAL A 44 -5.65 -0.94 15.45
C VAL A 44 -5.03 0.44 15.32
N LYS A 45 -5.83 1.44 14.93
CA LYS A 45 -5.37 2.83 14.84
C LYS A 45 -4.90 3.35 16.19
N ASP A 46 -5.69 3.17 17.25
CA ASP A 46 -5.33 3.64 18.59
C ASP A 46 -4.05 2.96 19.08
N LYS A 47 -3.89 1.67 18.81
CA LYS A 47 -2.67 0.95 19.16
C LYS A 47 -1.46 1.43 18.36
N LEU A 48 -1.65 1.72 17.08
CA LEU A 48 -0.61 2.32 16.23
C LEU A 48 -0.18 3.68 16.77
N ASP A 49 -1.14 4.54 17.12
CA ASP A 49 -0.89 5.87 17.68
C ASP A 49 -0.09 5.74 18.99
N GLU A 50 -0.46 4.83 19.90
CA GLU A 50 0.27 4.54 21.14
C GLU A 50 1.73 4.14 20.86
N LEU A 51 1.97 3.23 19.92
CA LEU A 51 3.31 2.76 19.58
C LEU A 51 4.16 3.85 18.92
N LEU A 52 3.55 4.69 18.06
CA LEU A 52 4.23 5.82 17.44
C LEU A 52 4.63 6.87 18.47
N VAL A 53 3.76 7.17 19.44
CA VAL A 53 4.08 8.08 20.55
C VAL A 53 5.29 7.55 21.33
N LYS A 54 5.28 6.27 21.74
CA LYS A 54 6.43 5.67 22.43
C LYS A 54 7.72 5.75 21.63
N LEU A 55 7.64 5.49 20.32
CA LEU A 55 8.82 5.56 19.45
C LEU A 55 9.35 7.01 19.32
N ILE A 56 8.45 7.99 19.25
CA ILE A 56 8.81 9.42 19.26
C ILE A 56 9.48 9.77 20.59
N ASP A 57 8.91 9.37 21.71
CA ASP A 57 9.44 9.64 23.05
C ASP A 57 10.87 9.09 23.18
N LEU A 58 11.11 7.83 22.81
CA LEU A 58 12.45 7.23 22.83
C LEU A 58 13.46 7.93 21.92
N LYS A 59 13.03 8.38 20.73
CA LYS A 59 13.92 9.10 19.81
C LYS A 59 14.25 10.50 20.30
N THR A 60 13.32 11.13 21.01
CA THR A 60 13.45 12.51 21.48
C THR A 60 14.13 12.60 22.83
N GLU A 61 14.01 11.58 23.68
CA GLU A 61 14.84 11.42 24.88
C GLU A 61 16.32 11.35 24.51
N LYS A 62 16.65 10.62 23.44
CA LYS A 62 18.03 10.54 22.93
C LYS A 62 18.51 11.83 22.26
N ASN A 63 17.61 12.55 21.57
CA ASN A 63 17.92 13.78 20.84
C ASN A 63 16.74 14.78 20.92
N PRO A 64 16.66 15.63 21.96
CA PRO A 64 15.53 16.53 22.18
C PRO A 64 15.29 17.56 21.07
N GLU A 65 16.35 17.97 20.37
CA GLU A 65 16.31 18.93 19.25
C GLU A 65 15.41 18.47 18.08
N LEU A 66 15.13 17.17 17.97
CA LEU A 66 14.28 16.60 16.94
C LEU A 66 12.82 17.09 17.00
N LEU A 67 12.31 17.46 18.19
CA LEU A 67 10.94 17.97 18.36
C LEU A 67 10.80 19.46 18.03
N VAL A 68 11.85 20.23 18.30
CA VAL A 68 11.81 21.70 18.31
C VAL A 68 12.16 22.26 16.93
N GLU A 69 13.25 21.78 16.32
CA GLU A 69 13.76 22.37 15.08
C GLU A 69 13.58 21.46 13.87
N ASN A 70 13.49 20.15 14.07
CA ASN A 70 13.66 19.17 13.00
C ASN A 70 12.59 18.06 12.98
N ARG A 71 11.31 18.44 13.14
CA ARG A 71 10.18 17.49 13.09
C ARG A 71 10.16 16.63 11.81
N GLY A 72 10.48 17.23 10.67
CA GLY A 72 10.59 16.51 9.40
C GLY A 72 11.68 15.44 9.41
N LYS A 73 12.81 15.70 10.07
CA LYS A 73 13.89 14.73 10.26
C LYS A 73 13.45 13.58 11.15
N LEU A 74 12.71 13.85 12.22
CA LEU A 74 12.15 12.81 13.10
C LEU A 74 11.21 11.88 12.32
N VAL A 75 10.28 12.44 11.56
CA VAL A 75 9.36 11.66 10.69
C VAL A 75 10.16 10.81 9.69
N ALA A 76 11.17 11.38 9.04
CA ALA A 76 12.02 10.66 8.10
C ALA A 76 12.79 9.51 8.77
N LEU A 77 13.31 9.70 9.98
CA LEU A 77 13.99 8.65 10.73
C LEU A 77 13.06 7.50 11.12
N ILE A 78 11.84 7.82 11.57
CA ILE A 78 10.83 6.82 11.90
C ILE A 78 10.43 6.05 10.64
N GLN A 79 10.12 6.76 9.55
CA GLN A 79 9.76 6.15 8.27
C GLN A 79 10.87 5.24 7.73
N ALA A 80 12.13 5.70 7.77
CA ALA A 80 13.28 4.90 7.37
C ALA A 80 13.41 3.63 8.23
N SER A 81 13.19 3.72 9.54
CA SER A 81 13.25 2.58 10.46
C SER A 81 12.15 1.55 10.18
N LEU A 82 10.91 2.01 9.98
CA LEU A 82 9.77 1.13 9.65
C LEU A 82 9.96 0.43 8.30
N THR A 83 10.51 1.15 7.31
CA THR A 83 10.72 0.63 5.94
C THR A 83 11.87 -0.38 5.90
N LYS A 84 12.96 -0.10 6.61
CA LYS A 84 14.14 -0.99 6.66
C LYS A 84 13.77 -2.37 7.18
N GLU A 85 12.98 -2.45 8.24
CA GLU A 85 12.58 -3.73 8.84
C GLU A 85 11.74 -4.59 7.88
N ARG A 86 10.88 -3.97 7.03
CA ARG A 86 10.13 -4.68 5.99
C ARG A 86 11.01 -5.33 4.92
N MET A 87 12.16 -4.73 4.61
CA MET A 87 13.08 -5.26 3.61
C MET A 87 13.83 -6.51 4.09
N TYR A 88 14.00 -6.68 5.40
CA TYR A 88 14.69 -7.84 5.98
C TYR A 88 13.76 -8.99 6.38
N SER A 89 12.43 -8.79 6.34
CA SER A 89 11.43 -9.75 6.86
C SER A 89 10.43 -10.29 5.81
N GLY A 90 10.59 -9.98 4.52
CA GLY A 90 9.72 -10.47 3.44
C GLY A 90 10.43 -11.39 2.43
N PRO A 91 9.76 -12.43 1.89
CA PRO A 91 10.29 -13.19 0.75
C PRO A 91 10.34 -12.27 -0.48
N THR A 92 11.44 -12.32 -1.23
CA THR A 92 11.62 -11.65 -2.52
C THR A 92 10.46 -11.98 -3.46
N GLN A 93 9.46 -11.11 -3.54
CA GLN A 93 8.46 -11.14 -4.58
C GLN A 93 8.90 -10.22 -5.72
N GLU A 94 9.36 -10.83 -6.80
CA GLU A 94 9.46 -10.19 -8.11
C GLU A 94 8.07 -9.68 -8.51
N GLY A 95 7.92 -8.36 -8.71
CA GLY A 95 6.74 -7.83 -9.41
C GLY A 95 6.13 -6.53 -8.92
N ILE A 96 6.62 -5.90 -7.84
CA ILE A 96 6.21 -4.53 -7.52
C ILE A 96 7.21 -3.57 -8.18
N THR A 97 6.76 -2.96 -9.28
CA THR A 97 7.48 -1.88 -9.94
C THR A 97 7.57 -0.69 -9.00
N ASP A 98 8.82 -0.25 -8.82
CA ASP A 98 9.24 0.98 -8.16
C ASP A 98 8.24 2.13 -8.30
N TYR A 99 7.65 2.55 -7.18
CA TYR A 99 7.31 3.96 -6.97
C TYR A 99 8.50 4.64 -6.30
N SER A 100 9.64 4.67 -6.99
CA SER A 100 10.80 5.49 -6.60
C SER A 100 10.62 6.92 -7.10
N GLY A 101 9.70 7.66 -6.45
CA GLY A 101 9.68 9.13 -6.46
C GLY A 101 10.69 9.75 -5.50
N LEU A 102 11.37 8.95 -4.69
CA LEU A 102 12.49 9.36 -3.86
C LEU A 102 13.76 9.01 -4.62
N LYS A 103 14.39 10.03 -5.23
CA LYS A 103 15.76 9.92 -5.71
C LYS A 103 16.61 9.44 -4.54
N SER A 104 17.10 8.21 -4.64
CA SER A 104 18.16 7.68 -3.79
C SER A 104 19.42 8.49 -4.08
N ASP A 105 19.55 9.60 -3.36
CA ASP A 105 20.84 10.25 -3.23
C ASP A 105 21.70 9.34 -2.36
N ASN A 106 22.75 8.77 -2.95
CA ASN A 106 23.78 7.99 -2.27
C ASN A 106 24.69 8.90 -1.40
N GLY A 107 24.07 9.83 -0.67
CA GLY A 107 24.65 10.61 0.40
C GLY A 107 24.59 9.78 1.68
N ARG A 108 25.63 8.97 1.88
CA ARG A 108 25.89 8.16 3.07
C ARG A 108 25.94 9.04 4.33
N THR A 109 24.80 9.37 4.93
CA THR A 109 24.74 9.88 6.31
C THR A 109 24.64 8.68 7.24
N ASN A 110 25.78 8.29 7.79
CA ASN A 110 25.90 7.47 9.00
C ASN A 110 25.19 8.17 10.18
N THR A 111 23.86 8.11 10.23
CA THR A 111 23.08 8.48 11.42
C THR A 111 22.21 7.33 11.93
N GLY A 112 22.36 6.14 11.35
CA GLY A 112 21.92 4.89 11.97
C GLY A 112 22.81 4.58 13.17
N LYS A 113 22.70 5.37 14.25
CA LYS A 113 22.86 4.79 15.58
C LYS A 113 21.88 3.63 15.63
N ASP A 114 22.39 2.43 15.91
CA ASP A 114 21.56 1.25 16.09
C ASP A 114 20.38 1.63 17.00
N ASN A 115 19.17 1.45 16.46
CA ASN A 115 17.95 1.58 17.26
C ASN A 115 18.16 0.72 18.53
N THR A 116 17.75 1.23 19.69
CA THR A 116 17.78 0.40 20.90
C THR A 116 16.91 -0.84 20.69
N GLU A 117 17.19 -1.88 21.47
CA GLU A 117 16.38 -3.10 21.46
C GLU A 117 14.88 -2.78 21.64
N GLU A 118 14.56 -1.87 22.56
CA GLU A 118 13.20 -1.37 22.76
C GLU A 118 12.61 -0.67 21.52
N GLU A 119 13.38 0.18 20.82
CA GLU A 119 12.92 0.80 19.58
C GLU A 119 12.65 -0.26 18.50
N ASN A 120 13.50 -1.27 18.39
CA ASN A 120 13.34 -2.36 17.44
C ASN A 120 12.09 -3.20 17.74
N GLU A 121 11.81 -3.50 19.00
CA GLU A 121 10.60 -4.22 19.39
C GLU A 121 9.32 -3.42 19.07
N ILE A 122 9.32 -2.10 19.32
CA ILE A 122 8.21 -1.23 18.92
C ILE A 122 8.05 -1.21 17.39
N ILE A 123 9.14 -1.12 16.63
CA ILE A 123 9.11 -1.13 15.15
C ILE A 123 8.55 -2.46 14.62
N LYS A 124 8.97 -3.60 15.19
CA LYS A 124 8.44 -4.92 14.84
C LYS A 124 6.94 -5.01 15.12
N GLU A 125 6.51 -4.53 16.28
CA GLU A 125 5.10 -4.56 16.66
C GLU A 125 4.24 -3.67 15.74
N ILE A 126 4.72 -2.48 15.39
CA ILE A 126 4.05 -1.62 14.39
C ILE A 126 3.91 -2.36 13.05
N ASN A 127 4.98 -3.00 12.58
CA ASN A 127 4.92 -3.74 11.32
C ASN A 127 3.99 -4.95 11.38
N ARG A 128 3.99 -5.70 12.50
CA ARG A 128 3.06 -6.82 12.73
C ARG A 128 1.62 -6.35 12.69
N LEU A 129 1.32 -5.27 13.41
CA LEU A 129 -0.01 -4.66 13.50
C LEU A 129 -0.52 -4.22 12.12
N LEU A 130 0.29 -3.47 11.38
CA LEU A 130 -0.07 -2.98 10.05
C LEU A 130 -0.23 -4.10 9.02
N ASN A 131 0.68 -5.09 9.04
CA ASN A 131 0.60 -6.22 8.11
C ASN A 131 -0.62 -7.10 8.43
N GLY A 132 -0.94 -7.31 9.71
CA GLY A 132 -2.16 -8.00 10.15
C GLY A 132 -3.40 -7.30 9.61
N TYR A 133 -3.53 -5.99 9.84
CA TYR A 133 -4.66 -5.21 9.34
C TYR A 133 -4.80 -5.28 7.81
N VAL A 134 -3.69 -5.11 7.08
CA VAL A 134 -3.72 -5.23 5.61
C VAL A 134 -4.14 -6.62 5.17
N SER A 135 -3.67 -7.68 5.84
CA SER A 135 -4.09 -9.04 5.52
C SER A 135 -5.60 -9.23 5.74
N ASP A 136 -6.15 -8.71 6.83
CA ASP A 136 -7.56 -8.87 7.16
C ASP A 136 -8.46 -8.07 6.20
N VAL A 137 -8.07 -6.83 5.90
CA VAL A 137 -8.90 -5.91 5.12
C VAL A 137 -8.74 -6.08 3.61
N VAL A 138 -7.58 -6.53 3.14
CA VAL A 138 -7.29 -6.64 1.70
C VAL A 138 -7.23 -8.08 1.24
N THR A 139 -6.48 -8.94 1.92
CA THR A 139 -6.25 -10.32 1.45
C THR A 139 -7.44 -11.23 1.77
N ASN A 140 -7.96 -11.14 2.99
CA ASN A 140 -8.98 -12.04 3.53
C ASN A 140 -10.40 -11.45 3.50
N ASN A 141 -10.58 -10.30 2.85
CA ASN A 141 -11.88 -9.63 2.80
C ASN A 141 -12.69 -10.13 1.59
N GLU A 142 -13.57 -11.10 1.84
CA GLU A 142 -14.44 -11.68 0.81
C GLU A 142 -15.33 -10.63 0.13
N GLY A 143 -15.81 -9.63 0.89
CA GLY A 143 -16.63 -8.54 0.35
C GLY A 143 -15.85 -7.67 -0.64
N LEU A 144 -14.61 -7.30 -0.27
CA LEU A 144 -13.71 -6.55 -1.14
C LEU A 144 -13.37 -7.33 -2.42
N ASN A 145 -13.07 -8.62 -2.29
CA ASN A 145 -12.74 -9.47 -3.42
C ASN A 145 -13.92 -9.60 -4.38
N LYS A 146 -15.13 -9.77 -3.85
CA LYS A 146 -16.35 -9.82 -4.66
C LYS A 146 -16.61 -8.51 -5.39
N GLU A 147 -16.49 -7.36 -4.71
CA GLU A 147 -16.65 -6.04 -5.34
C GLU A 147 -15.64 -5.80 -6.47
N LEU A 148 -14.39 -6.25 -6.27
CA LEU A 148 -13.36 -6.19 -7.30
C LEU A 148 -13.70 -7.09 -8.49
N GLU A 149 -14.14 -8.33 -8.24
CA GLU A 149 -14.58 -9.25 -9.30
C GLU A 149 -15.74 -8.67 -10.11
N ASP A 150 -16.76 -8.11 -9.45
CA ASP A 150 -17.91 -7.47 -10.09
C ASP A 150 -17.45 -6.30 -10.96
N SER A 151 -16.62 -5.41 -10.42
CA SER A 151 -16.04 -4.27 -11.16
C SER A 151 -15.23 -4.71 -12.38
N LEU A 152 -14.42 -5.77 -12.25
CA LEU A 152 -13.61 -6.30 -13.35
C LEU A 152 -14.48 -6.96 -14.42
N ASN A 153 -15.56 -7.64 -14.03
CA ASN A 153 -16.52 -8.25 -14.95
C ASN A 153 -17.29 -7.19 -15.75
N GLU A 154 -17.71 -6.09 -15.12
CA GLU A 154 -18.31 -4.94 -15.83
C GLU A 154 -17.32 -4.29 -16.81
N LEU A 155 -16.05 -4.19 -16.43
CA LEU A 155 -15.01 -3.65 -17.30
C LEU A 155 -14.70 -4.56 -18.49
N ALA A 156 -14.80 -5.88 -18.31
CA ALA A 156 -14.69 -6.83 -19.41
C ALA A 156 -15.92 -6.77 -20.32
N GLY A 157 -17.13 -6.73 -19.77
CA GLY A 157 -18.39 -6.71 -20.53
C GLY A 157 -18.67 -5.39 -21.27
N SER A 158 -18.22 -4.25 -20.74
CA SER A 158 -18.34 -2.94 -21.41
C SER A 158 -17.54 -2.80 -22.70
N ALA A 159 -16.60 -3.71 -22.98
CA ALA A 159 -15.84 -3.72 -24.23
C ALA A 159 -16.69 -4.21 -25.43
N ASP A 160 -17.73 -5.01 -25.19
CA ASP A 160 -18.54 -5.62 -26.26
C ASP A 160 -19.62 -4.67 -26.83
N ILE A 161 -19.99 -3.61 -26.12
CA ILE A 161 -21.11 -2.73 -26.51
C ILE A 161 -20.66 -1.64 -27.51
N ASN A 162 -19.38 -1.27 -27.54
CA ASN A 162 -18.87 -0.21 -28.42
C ASN A 162 -18.52 -0.68 -29.85
N ALA A 163 -18.66 -1.97 -30.17
CA ALA A 163 -18.34 -2.51 -31.49
C ALA A 163 -19.54 -2.63 -32.44
N LYS A 164 -20.74 -2.17 -32.05
CA LYS A 164 -21.98 -2.41 -32.81
C LYS A 164 -22.85 -1.17 -32.98
N LEU A 165 -22.30 -0.13 -33.60
CA LEU A 165 -23.12 0.91 -34.24
C LEU A 165 -22.50 1.27 -35.62
N PRO A 166 -23.08 0.85 -36.75
CA PRO A 166 -22.72 1.41 -38.05
C PRO A 166 -23.30 2.83 -38.18
N PRO A 167 -22.60 3.74 -38.90
CA PRO A 167 -23.12 5.08 -39.19
C PRO A 167 -24.39 5.00 -40.04
N ALA A 168 -25.30 5.95 -39.80
CA ALA A 168 -26.55 6.14 -40.52
C ALA A 168 -26.36 6.35 -42.03
#